data_AF-W4VD66-F1
#
_entry.id   AF-W4VD66-F1
#
_cell.length_a   1.000
_cell.length_b   1.000
_cell.length_c   1.000
_cell.angle_alpha   90.00
_cell.angle_beta   90.00
_cell.angle_gamma   90.00
#
_symmetry.space_group_name_H-M   'P 1'
#
loop_
_entity.id
_entity.type
_entity.pdbx_description
1 polymer ?
#
loop_
_entity_poly.entity_id
_entity_poly.type
_entity_poly.pdbx_seq_one_letter_code
_entity_poly.pdbx_strand_id
1 'polypeptide(L)'
;MNDFTFILIAVVFVFFIIKFSAKKMNVQILILIAGLSYGQVLLDVIFNSYNLQQTINYHYYFLILLFVLLLLSIQHSWEFLIVKIENRVTIIEFKKRWNS
;
A
#
# COMPACT_ATOMS: atom_id res chain seq x y z
N MET A 1 16.92 -18.35 2.09
CA MET A 1 15.82 -17.50 2.60
C MET A 1 14.55 -17.97 1.91
N ASN A 2 13.44 -18.17 2.62
CA ASN A 2 12.22 -18.67 1.99
C ASN A 2 11.59 -17.55 1.13
N ASP A 3 11.14 -17.85 -0.08
CA ASP A 3 10.60 -16.86 -1.04
C ASP A 3 9.44 -16.07 -0.43
N PHE A 4 8.62 -16.75 0.37
CA PHE A 4 7.52 -16.15 1.11
C PHE A 4 8.00 -15.08 2.10
N THR A 5 9.09 -15.34 2.84
CA THR A 5 9.66 -14.38 3.79
C THR A 5 10.19 -13.15 3.09
N PHE A 6 10.80 -13.32 1.91
CA PHE A 6 11.27 -12.21 1.09
C PHE A 6 10.10 -11.30 0.63
N ILE A 7 9.04 -11.91 0.08
CA ILE A 7 7.84 -11.17 -0.35
C ILE A 7 7.23 -10.41 0.83
N LEU A 8 7.11 -11.05 1.99
CA LEU A 8 6.50 -10.43 3.17
C LEU A 8 7.31 -9.21 3.64
N ILE A 9 8.63 -9.32 3.71
CA ILE A 9 9.50 -8.19 4.07
C ILE A 9 9.36 -7.05 3.06
N ALA A 10 9.35 -7.37 1.76
CA ALA A 10 9.18 -6.37 0.70
C ALA A 10 7.83 -5.65 0.82
N VAL A 11 6.73 -6.38 1.02
CA VAL A 11 5.39 -5.81 1.19
C VAL A 11 5.35 -4.86 2.40
N VAL A 12 5.90 -5.29 3.54
CA VAL A 12 5.93 -4.47 4.76
C VAL A 12 6.73 -3.17 4.54
N PHE A 13 7.93 -3.27 3.96
CA PHE A 13 8.75 -2.10 3.68
C PHE A 13 8.07 -1.12 2.72
N VAL A 14 7.56 -1.62 1.60
CA VAL A 14 6.89 -0.79 0.59
C VAL A 14 5.65 -0.12 1.20
N PHE A 15 4.86 -0.85 1.99
CA PHE A 15 3.70 -0.29 2.68
C PHE A 15 4.09 0.86 3.61
N PHE A 16 5.11 0.70 4.45
CA PHE A 16 5.58 1.76 5.35
C PHE A 16 6.08 2.99 4.59
N ILE A 17 6.90 2.79 3.55
CA ILE A 17 7.42 3.89 2.71
C ILE A 17 6.26 4.70 2.13
N ILE A 18 5.24 4.02 1.58
CA ILE A 18 4.07 4.69 0.99
C ILE A 18 3.27 5.46 2.05
N LYS A 19 3.08 4.87 3.22
CA LYS A 19 2.34 5.52 4.32
C LYS A 19 3.02 6.77 4.84
N PHE A 20 4.35 6.75 4.96
CA PHE A 20 5.12 7.93 5.35
C PHE A 20 5.19 8.99 4.25
N SER A 21 5.18 8.56 2.98
CA SER A 21 5.34 9.47 1.85
C SER A 21 4.10 10.32 1.57
N ALA A 22 2.88 9.78 1.71
CA ALA A 22 1.66 10.52 1.42
C ALA A 22 0.50 10.16 2.35
N LYS A 23 -0.35 11.14 2.67
CA LYS A 23 -1.59 10.91 3.45
C LYS A 23 -2.78 10.47 2.60
N LYS A 24 -2.91 11.01 1.37
CA LYS A 24 -4.05 10.74 0.48
C LYS A 24 -3.85 9.42 -0.26
N MET A 25 -4.87 8.57 -0.26
CA MET A 25 -4.84 7.25 -0.93
C MET A 25 -4.48 7.35 -2.42
N ASN A 26 -5.04 8.32 -3.16
CA ASN A 26 -4.74 8.51 -4.57
C ASN A 26 -3.26 8.79 -4.82
N VAL A 27 -2.63 9.57 -3.93
CA VAL A 27 -1.20 9.90 -4.01
C VAL A 27 -0.36 8.70 -3.61
N GLN A 28 -0.78 7.92 -2.60
CA GLN A 28 -0.13 6.66 -2.22
C GLN A 28 -0.09 5.66 -3.37
N ILE A 29 -1.21 5.50 -4.10
CA ILE A 29 -1.30 4.63 -5.28
C ILE A 29 -0.40 5.15 -6.42
N LEU A 30 -0.41 6.47 -6.65
CA LEU A 30 0.42 7.07 -7.69
C LEU A 30 1.92 6.86 -7.41
N ILE A 31 2.35 7.04 -6.16
CA ILE A 31 3.74 6.76 -5.73
C ILE A 31 4.08 5.29 -5.91
N LEU A 32 3.18 4.36 -5.57
CA LEU A 32 3.40 2.94 -5.76
C LEU A 32 3.61 2.59 -7.24
N ILE A 33 2.70 3.03 -8.12
CA ILE A 33 2.76 2.73 -9.55
C ILE A 33 3.99 3.39 -10.17
N ALA A 34 4.22 4.67 -9.91
CA ALA A 34 5.36 5.39 -10.44
C ALA A 34 6.68 4.78 -9.95
N GLY A 35 6.81 4.52 -8.65
CA GLY A 35 8.01 3.92 -8.06
C GLY A 35 8.32 2.55 -8.65
N LEU A 36 7.28 1.73 -8.87
CA LEU A 36 7.43 0.42 -9.50
C LEU A 36 7.82 0.50 -10.99
N SER A 37 7.16 1.36 -11.77
CA SER A 37 7.51 1.57 -13.18
C SER A 37 8.92 2.12 -13.36
N TYR A 38 9.30 3.14 -12.58
CA TYR A 38 10.66 3.68 -12.61
C TYR A 38 11.70 2.67 -12.11
N GLY A 39 11.38 1.91 -11.07
CA GLY A 39 12.25 0.86 -10.53
C GLY A 39 12.52 -0.25 -11.56
N GLN A 40 11.50 -0.66 -12.31
CA GLN A 40 11.64 -1.64 -13.39
C GLN A 40 12.54 -1.10 -14.51
N VAL A 41 12.30 0.13 -14.99
CA VAL A 41 13.13 0.75 -16.03
C VAL A 41 14.59 0.88 -15.58
N LEU A 42 14.82 1.28 -14.32
CA LEU A 42 16.17 1.38 -13.76
C LEU A 42 16.85 0.02 -13.68
N LEU A 43 16.14 -1.02 -13.25
CA LEU A 43 16.66 -2.39 -13.22
C LEU A 43 17.04 -2.88 -14.62
N ASP A 44 16.18 -2.64 -15.61
CA ASP A 44 16.43 -3.01 -17.00
C ASP A 44 17.67 -2.29 -17.55
N VAL A 45 17.83 -1.00 -17.26
CA VAL A 45 19.03 -0.22 -17.64
C VAL A 45 20.28 -0.76 -16.98
N ILE A 46 20.24 -1.09 -15.69
CA ILE A 46 21.37 -1.65 -14.95
C ILE A 46 21.76 -3.00 -15.56
N PHE A 47 20.81 -3.93 -15.71
CA PHE A 47 21.11 -5.25 -16.26
C PHE A 47 21.63 -5.20 -17.69
N ASN A 48 21.08 -4.31 -18.52
CA ASN A 48 21.60 -4.10 -19.87
C ASN A 48 23.03 -3.51 -19.84
N SER A 49 23.33 -2.60 -18.91
CA SER A 49 24.66 -2.00 -18.76
C SER A 49 25.73 -3.03 -18.36
N TYR A 50 25.35 -4.10 -17.66
CA TYR A 50 26.24 -5.17 -17.24
C TYR A 50 26.13 -6.45 -18.08
N ASN A 51 25.37 -6.44 -19.20
CA ASN A 51 25.06 -7.62 -20.02
C ASN A 51 24.53 -8.82 -19.21
N LEU A 52 23.83 -8.55 -18.11
CA LEU A 52 23.23 -9.58 -17.27
C LEU A 52 21.89 -10.01 -17.88
N GLN A 53 21.80 -11.28 -18.30
CA GLN A 53 20.53 -11.89 -18.69
C GLN A 53 19.79 -12.37 -17.44
N GLN A 54 19.15 -11.46 -16.72
CA GLN A 54 18.16 -11.80 -15.70
C GLN A 54 16.81 -11.19 -16.05
N THR A 55 15.81 -12.06 -16.17
CA THR A 55 14.40 -11.65 -16.27
C THR A 55 13.83 -11.44 -14.88
N ILE A 56 13.20 -10.29 -14.65
CA ILE A 56 12.39 -10.05 -13.45
C ILE A 56 11.35 -11.16 -13.34
N ASN A 57 11.20 -11.74 -12.15
CA ASN A 57 10.13 -12.68 -11.89
C ASN A 57 8.81 -11.91 -11.73
N TYR A 58 8.09 -11.79 -12.84
CA TYR A 58 6.81 -11.07 -12.93
C TYR A 58 5.76 -11.57 -11.92
N HIS A 59 5.84 -12.84 -11.51
CA HIS A 59 4.93 -13.39 -10.52
C HIS A 59 5.13 -12.77 -9.13
N TYR A 60 6.38 -12.73 -8.64
CA TYR A 60 6.67 -12.10 -7.35
C TYR A 60 6.42 -10.60 -7.37
N TYR A 61 6.73 -9.94 -8.49
CA TYR A 61 6.42 -8.53 -8.68
C TYR A 61 4.92 -8.25 -8.56
N PHE A 62 4.09 -9.03 -9.26
CA PHE A 62 2.63 -8.93 -9.18
C PHE A 62 2.10 -9.19 -7.76
N LEU A 63 2.63 -10.21 -7.08
CA LEU A 63 2.24 -10.52 -5.71
C LEU A 63 2.54 -9.36 -4.76
N ILE A 64 3.73 -8.76 -4.83
CA ILE A 64 4.10 -7.61 -3.99
C ILE A 64 3.13 -6.43 -4.24
N LEU A 65 2.90 -6.08 -5.51
CA LEU A 65 1.94 -5.03 -5.88
C LEU A 65 0.55 -5.31 -5.29
N LEU A 66 0.03 -6.52 -5.51
CA LEU A 66 -1.30 -6.92 -5.07
C LEU A 66 -1.44 -6.81 -3.54
N PHE A 67 -0.48 -7.36 -2.78
CA PHE A 67 -0.52 -7.32 -1.33
C PHE A 67 -0.45 -5.89 -0.78
N VAL A 68 0.38 -5.03 -1.37
CA VAL A 68 0.47 -3.62 -0.96
C VAL A 68 -0.86 -2.89 -1.24
N LEU A 69 -1.46 -3.08 -2.42
CA LEU A 69 -2.76 -2.48 -2.74
C LEU A 69 -3.86 -2.98 -1.81
N LEU A 70 -3.86 -4.28 -1.49
CA LEU A 70 -4.81 -4.89 -0.57
C LEU A 70 -4.68 -4.30 0.84
N LEU A 71 -3.45 -4.14 1.35
CA LEU A 71 -3.20 -3.46 2.63
C LEU A 71 -3.68 -2.01 2.64
N LEU A 72 -3.42 -1.25 1.58
CA LEU A 72 -3.91 0.12 1.45
C LEU A 72 -5.44 0.16 1.45
N SER A 73 -6.09 -0.77 0.76
CA SER A 73 -7.55 -0.86 0.70
C SER A 73 -8.14 -1.23 2.06
N ILE A 74 -7.55 -2.19 2.78
CA ILE A 74 -8.01 -2.59 4.11
C ILE A 74 -7.91 -1.39 5.06
N GLN A 75 -6.78 -0.69 5.06
CA GLN A 75 -6.62 0.49 5.90
C GLN A 75 -7.67 1.55 5.59
N HIS A 76 -7.90 1.86 4.31
CA HIS A 76 -8.84 2.91 3.95
C HIS A 76 -10.27 2.55 4.37
N SER A 77 -10.68 1.28 4.17
CA SER A 77 -11.95 0.77 4.67
C SER A 77 -12.06 0.87 6.19
N TRP A 78 -10.97 0.61 6.91
CA TRP A 78 -10.93 0.71 8.37
C TRP A 78 -11.11 2.15 8.85
N GLU A 79 -10.39 3.11 8.27
CA GLU A 79 -10.54 4.54 8.57
C GLU A 79 -11.97 5.01 8.32
N PHE A 80 -12.58 4.58 7.21
CA PHE A 80 -13.97 4.90 6.90
C PHE A 80 -14.96 4.34 7.94
N LEU A 81 -14.73 3.12 8.42
CA LEU A 81 -15.57 2.51 9.46
C LEU A 81 -15.45 3.26 10.79
N ILE A 82 -14.24 3.66 11.19
CA ILE A 82 -14.03 4.45 12.42
C ILE A 82 -14.84 5.73 12.37
N VAL A 83 -14.70 6.53 11.30
CA VAL A 83 -15.43 7.80 11.14
C VAL A 83 -16.94 7.58 11.19
N LYS A 84 -17.43 6.49 10.58
CA LYS A 84 -18.86 6.16 10.60
C LYS A 84 -19.36 5.79 12.00
N ILE A 85 -18.55 5.07 12.78
CA ILE A 85 -18.85 4.71 14.17
C ILE A 85 -18.84 5.97 15.05
N GLU A 86 -17.82 6.80 14.95
CA GLU A 86 -17.72 8.07 15.68
C GLU A 86 -18.96 8.94 15.46
N ASN A 87 -19.36 9.15 14.19
CA ASN A 87 -20.56 9.90 13.86
C ASN A 87 -21.83 9.30 14.47
N ARG A 88 -21.96 7.97 14.52
CA ARG A 88 -23.11 7.31 15.17
C ARG A 88 -23.12 7.55 16.66
N VAL A 89 -21.97 7.45 17.33
CA VAL A 89 -21.83 7.72 18.77
C VAL A 89 -22.22 9.16 19.08
N THR A 90 -21.70 10.13 18.32
CA THR A 90 -22.02 11.55 18.50
C THR A 90 -23.52 11.82 18.38
N ILE A 91 -24.20 11.22 17.39
CA ILE A 91 -25.66 11.35 17.24
C ILE A 91 -26.41 10.79 18.46
N ILE A 92 -25.96 9.66 19.00
CA ILE A 92 -26.58 9.04 20.19
C ILE A 92 -26.39 9.95 21.42
N GLU A 93 -25.20 10.52 21.61
CA GLU A 93 -24.92 11.46 22.70
C GLU A 93 -25.78 12.73 22.59
N PHE A 94 -25.90 13.31 21.39
CA PHE A 94 -26.77 14.46 21.14
C PHE A 94 -28.23 14.14 21.45
N LYS A 95 -28.75 12.99 21.02
CA LYS A 95 -30.12 12.56 21.34
C LYS A 95 -30.32 12.37 22.84
N LYS A 96 -29.35 11.77 23.54
CA LYS A 96 -29.41 11.57 24.99
C LYS A 96 -29.46 12.91 25.74
N ARG A 97 -28.75 13.93 25.26
CA ARG A 97 -28.70 15.28 25.85
C ARG A 97 -29.98 16.09 25.63
N TRP A 98 -30.74 15.82 24.58
CA TRP A 98 -32.02 16.48 24.29
C TRP A 98 -33.23 15.83 24.99
N ASN A 99 -33.11 14.56 25.38
CA ASN A 99 -34.17 13.82 26.08
C ASN A 99 -34.05 13.88 27.62
N SER A 100 -33.09 14.62 28.15
CA SER A 100 -32.90 14.92 29.58
C SER A 100 -33.17 16.38 29.87
#